data_AF-A0A849RBW3-F1
#
_entry.id   AF-A0A849RBW3-F1
#
_cell.length_a   1.000
_cell.length_b   1.000
_cell.length_c   1.000
_cell.angle_alpha   90.00
_cell.angle_beta   90.00
_cell.angle_gamma   90.00
#
_symmetry.space_group_name_H-M   'P 1'
#
loop_
_entity.id
_entity.type
_entity.pdbx_description
1 polymer ?
#
loop_
_entity_poly.entity_id
_entity_poly.type
_entity_poly.pdbx_seq_one_letter_code
_entity_poly.pdbx_strand_id
1 'polypeptide(L)'
;MMSVELAIRYTKQIEGLLETALGAIGQNLHHKCTSVERLLDPEIVRKIRHVATLRNKLVYKQGYNLEPDSAAFLSSCEQIIRHLSQIQSENKEVARVHDENWRKYQSQVEAARVNANKWSWGDLGPGLFVGIGWCWYDSFLERHEVPLVLTCGVIVGTIAAYHGMSYGFVAISVVGGAFLGLLSSIILKVFLFLIWLGTIVAVLVAVSMLLSKLF
;
A
#
# COMPACT_ATOMS: atom_id res chain seq x y z
N MET A 1 2.52 55.56 33.06
CA MET A 1 3.30 54.71 33.98
C MET A 1 3.09 53.26 33.57
N MET A 2 4.17 52.51 33.39
CA MET A 2 4.08 51.07 33.09
C MET A 2 3.89 50.29 34.39
N SER A 3 2.73 49.67 34.57
CA SER A 3 2.48 48.84 35.75
C SER A 3 3.19 47.49 35.62
N VAL A 4 3.52 46.89 36.77
CA VAL A 4 4.07 45.52 36.85
C VAL A 4 3.14 44.52 36.16
N GLU A 5 1.84 44.70 36.32
CA GLU A 5 0.82 43.88 35.69
C GLU A 5 0.88 43.94 34.15
N LEU A 6 1.06 45.14 33.57
CA LEU A 6 1.19 45.30 32.13
C LEU A 6 2.44 44.58 31.59
N ALA A 7 3.57 44.70 32.28
CA ALA A 7 4.81 44.00 31.90
C ALA A 7 4.64 42.48 31.97
N ILE A 8 3.98 41.96 33.02
CA ILE A 8 3.66 40.54 33.14
C ILE A 8 2.77 40.09 31.99
N ARG A 9 1.72 40.85 31.64
CA ARG A 9 0.81 40.52 30.54
C ARG A 9 1.53 40.38 29.20
N TYR A 10 2.39 41.34 28.83
CA TYR A 10 3.17 41.25 27.60
C TYR A 10 4.14 40.06 27.60
N THR A 11 4.86 39.82 28.70
CA THR A 11 5.74 38.66 28.78
C THR A 11 4.99 37.34 28.71
N LYS A 12 3.80 37.23 29.30
CA LYS A 12 2.94 36.05 29.20
C LYS A 12 2.42 35.82 27.78
N GLN A 13 2.09 36.89 27.06
CA GLN A 13 1.73 36.80 25.64
C GLN A 13 2.89 36.26 24.80
N ILE A 14 4.11 36.75 25.02
CA ILE A 14 5.31 36.24 24.33
C ILE A 14 5.55 34.77 24.68
N GLU A 15 5.43 34.39 25.96
CA GLU A 15 5.57 33.00 26.41
C GLU A 15 4.59 32.07 25.68
N GLY A 16 3.32 32.46 25.53
CA GLY A 16 2.31 31.67 24.82
C GLY A 16 2.53 31.61 23.31
N LEU A 17 3.04 32.68 22.70
CA LEU A 17 3.42 32.67 21.28
C LEU A 17 4.61 31.75 21.02
N LEU A 18 5.63 31.74 21.89
CA LEU A 18 6.75 30.81 21.79
C LEU A 18 6.30 29.35 21.90
N GLU A 19 5.36 29.04 22.78
CA GLU A 19 4.78 27.70 22.92
C GLU A 19 3.98 27.30 21.68
N THR A 20 3.07 28.15 21.23
CA THR A 20 2.14 27.80 20.15
C THR A 20 2.76 27.86 18.76
N ALA A 21 3.72 28.76 18.52
CA ALA A 21 4.36 28.91 17.22
C ALA A 21 5.56 27.97 17.04
N LEU A 22 6.34 27.74 18.11
CA LEU A 22 7.63 27.05 18.04
C LEU A 22 7.74 25.84 18.98
N GLY A 23 6.71 25.51 19.76
CA GLY A 23 6.76 24.38 20.69
C GLY A 23 7.73 24.58 21.86
N ALA A 24 7.96 25.83 22.29
CA ALA A 24 8.89 26.12 23.37
C ALA A 24 8.51 25.44 24.70
N ILE A 25 9.51 25.03 25.48
CA ILE A 25 9.35 24.33 26.75
C ILE A 25 10.11 25.10 27.84
N GLY A 26 9.50 25.23 29.02
CA GLY A 26 10.17 25.80 30.19
C GLY A 26 9.22 26.57 31.11
N GLN A 27 9.67 26.82 32.34
CA GLN A 27 8.85 27.46 33.39
C GLN A 27 8.73 28.98 33.22
N ASN A 28 9.76 29.63 32.67
CA ASN A 28 9.83 31.09 32.52
C ASN A 28 10.23 31.49 31.09
N LEU A 29 10.00 32.76 30.73
CA LEU A 29 10.34 33.31 29.42
C LEU A 29 11.80 33.05 29.00
N HIS A 30 12.76 33.10 29.92
CA HIS A 30 14.16 32.84 29.61
C HIS A 30 14.42 31.38 29.21
N HIS A 31 13.84 30.43 29.96
CA HIS A 31 13.95 29.00 29.69
C HIS A 31 13.24 28.65 28.38
N LYS A 32 12.04 29.18 28.16
CA LYS A 32 11.29 29.01 26.91
C LYS A 32 12.09 29.53 25.71
N CYS A 33 12.65 30.74 25.81
CA CYS A 33 13.51 31.29 24.76
C CYS A 33 14.73 30.40 24.47
N THR A 34 15.36 29.85 25.51
CA THR A 34 16.53 28.96 25.36
C THR A 34 16.15 27.66 24.65
N SER A 35 14.97 27.10 24.93
CA SER A 35 14.50 25.86 24.30
C SER A 35 14.34 25.96 22.78
N VAL A 36 14.02 27.14 22.26
CA VAL A 36 13.79 27.39 20.82
C VAL A 36 14.80 28.37 20.22
N GLU A 37 15.92 28.63 20.90
CA GLU A 37 16.92 29.62 20.49
C GLU A 37 17.44 29.37 19.06
N ARG A 38 17.58 28.09 18.67
CA ARG A 38 18.05 27.70 17.34
C ARG A 38 17.06 27.99 16.21
N LEU A 39 15.80 28.23 16.54
CA LEU A 39 14.71 28.46 15.58
C LEU A 39 14.38 29.96 15.44
N LEU A 40 15.04 30.82 16.23
CA LEU A 40 14.78 32.25 16.29
C LEU A 40 15.95 33.04 15.73
N ASP A 41 15.65 34.23 15.19
CA ASP A 41 16.66 35.21 14.84
C ASP A 41 17.48 35.61 16.11
N PRO A 42 18.83 35.60 16.05
CA PRO A 42 19.68 36.03 17.16
C PRO A 42 19.31 37.41 17.75
N GLU A 43 18.82 38.34 16.93
CA GLU A 43 18.37 39.66 17.39
C GLU A 43 17.11 39.55 18.27
N ILE A 44 16.15 38.71 17.86
CA ILE A 44 14.92 38.46 18.61
C ILE A 44 15.22 37.74 19.92
N VAL A 45 16.12 36.75 19.91
CA VAL A 45 16.60 36.08 21.12
C VAL A 45 17.19 37.08 22.11
N ARG A 46 18.03 38.01 21.64
CA ARG A 46 18.61 39.07 22.49
C ARG A 46 17.52 39.95 23.09
N LYS A 47 16.52 40.37 22.32
CA LYS A 47 15.40 41.18 22.81
C LYS A 47 14.57 40.42 23.86
N ILE A 48 14.27 39.14 23.63
CA ILE A 48 13.52 38.31 24.59
C ILE A 48 14.29 38.18 25.91
N ARG A 49 15.59 37.91 25.85
CA ARG A 49 16.45 37.82 27.04
C ARG A 49 16.46 39.14 27.81
N HIS A 50 16.59 40.26 27.10
CA HIS A 50 16.56 41.59 27.71
C HIS A 50 15.22 41.88 28.41
N VAL A 51 14.10 41.61 27.74
CA VAL A 51 12.75 41.73 28.31
C VAL A 51 12.57 40.85 29.54
N ALA A 52 13.06 39.59 29.51
CA ALA A 52 13.02 38.69 30.66
C ALA A 52 13.82 39.23 31.86
N THR A 53 15.01 39.78 31.62
CA THR A 53 15.83 40.41 32.67
C THR A 53 15.14 41.62 33.28
N LEU A 54 14.56 42.51 32.45
CA LEU A 54 13.84 43.69 32.92
C LEU A 54 12.59 43.32 33.72
N ARG A 55 11.80 42.33 33.26
CA ARG A 55 10.65 41.82 34.00
C ARG A 55 11.06 41.22 35.35
N ASN A 56 12.15 40.46 35.41
CA ASN A 56 12.64 39.89 36.66
C ASN A 56 13.07 41.00 37.64
N LYS A 57 13.77 42.04 37.17
CA LYS A 57 14.10 43.19 38.01
C LYS A 57 12.84 43.90 38.53
N LEU A 58 11.83 44.10 37.68
CA LEU A 58 10.56 44.73 38.06
C LEU A 58 9.77 43.95 39.10
N VAL A 59 9.76 42.62 39.03
CA VAL A 59 9.02 41.78 39.96
C VAL A 59 9.74 41.59 41.29
N TYR A 60 11.07 41.43 41.28
CA TYR A 60 11.81 41.00 42.46
C TYR A 60 12.58 42.11 43.18
N LYS A 61 12.97 43.21 42.50
CA LYS A 61 13.76 44.26 43.13
C LYS A 61 12.83 45.33 43.72
N GLN A 62 12.80 45.42 45.05
CA GLN A 62 12.05 46.47 45.74
C GLN A 62 12.54 47.87 45.32
N GLY A 63 11.61 48.76 45.00
CA GLY A 63 11.89 50.13 44.58
C GLY A 63 12.43 50.29 43.14
N TYR A 64 12.46 49.23 42.34
CA TYR A 64 12.82 49.37 40.92
C TYR A 64 11.62 49.87 40.11
N ASN A 65 11.79 51.01 39.44
CA ASN A 65 10.78 51.58 38.54
C ASN A 65 11.27 51.47 37.09
N LEU A 66 10.38 51.00 36.20
CA LEU A 66 10.68 50.80 34.78
C LEU A 66 10.48 52.07 33.94
N GLU A 67 10.03 53.18 34.53
CA GLU A 67 9.65 54.40 33.82
C GLU A 67 10.65 54.91 32.77
N PRO A 68 11.96 55.04 33.05
CA PRO A 68 12.93 55.52 32.07
C PRO A 68 13.03 54.64 30.83
N ASP A 69 12.84 53.32 30.99
CA ASP A 69 13.01 52.31 29.94
C ASP A 69 11.66 51.76 29.42
N SER A 70 10.54 52.31 29.90
CA SER A 70 9.20 51.75 29.67
C SER A 70 8.79 51.73 28.20
N ALA A 71 9.13 52.79 27.45
CA ALA A 71 8.89 52.86 26.01
C ALA A 71 9.75 51.85 25.22
N ALA A 72 11.02 51.69 25.61
CA ALA A 72 11.92 50.73 24.97
C ALA A 72 11.52 49.28 25.24
N PHE A 73 11.06 48.99 26.47
CA PHE A 73 10.50 47.69 26.84
C PHE A 73 9.26 47.36 26.00
N LEU A 74 8.31 48.30 25.91
CA LEU A 74 7.07 48.10 25.17
C LEU A 74 7.36 47.87 23.68
N SER A 75 8.20 48.71 23.08
CA SER A 75 8.62 48.56 21.68
C SER A 75 9.30 47.21 21.43
N SER A 76 10.15 46.75 22.35
CA SER A 76 10.79 45.43 22.25
C SER A 76 9.75 44.31 22.30
N CYS A 77 8.79 44.38 23.22
CA CYS A 77 7.70 43.41 23.30
C CYS A 77 6.86 43.37 22.02
N GLU A 78 6.50 44.52 21.47
CA GLU A 78 5.73 44.61 20.23
C GLU A 78 6.49 44.06 19.02
N GLN A 79 7.80 44.29 18.93
CA GLN A 79 8.63 43.73 17.87
C GLN A 79 8.69 42.20 17.96
N ILE A 80 8.88 41.67 19.17
CA ILE A 80 8.88 40.22 19.43
C ILE A 80 7.52 39.63 19.07
N ILE A 81 6.42 40.22 19.55
CA ILE A 81 5.06 39.72 19.29
C ILE A 81 4.79 39.71 17.78
N ARG A 82 5.08 40.80 17.07
CA ARG A 82 4.90 40.87 15.61
C ARG A 82 5.64 39.76 14.89
N HIS A 83 6.92 39.55 15.24
CA HIS A 83 7.72 38.51 14.61
C HIS A 83 7.19 37.10 14.91
N LEU A 84 6.86 36.79 16.16
CA LEU A 84 6.32 35.48 16.52
C LEU A 84 4.93 35.23 15.93
N SER A 85 4.08 36.26 15.85
CA SER A 85 2.77 36.16 15.20
C SER A 85 2.88 35.90 13.70
N GLN A 86 3.89 36.48 13.04
CA GLN A 86 4.17 36.18 11.64
C GLN A 86 4.54 34.70 11.45
N ILE A 87 5.50 34.19 12.24
CA ILE A 87 5.87 32.76 12.22
C ILE A 87 4.65 31.87 12.48
N GLN A 88 3.80 32.24 13.42
CA GLN A 88 2.57 31.49 13.70
C GLN A 88 1.63 31.45 12.50
N SER A 89 1.45 32.56 11.79
CA SER A 89 0.60 32.62 10.60
C SER A 89 1.17 31.78 9.45
N GLU A 90 2.49 31.81 9.25
CA GLU A 90 3.19 31.01 8.26
C GLU A 90 3.03 29.51 8.57
N ASN A 91 3.23 29.10 9.82
CA ASN A 91 3.05 27.72 10.26
C ASN A 91 1.60 27.23 10.08
N LYS A 92 0.61 28.08 10.35
CA LYS A 92 -0.81 27.77 10.12
C LYS A 92 -1.11 27.58 8.64
N GLU A 93 -0.55 28.42 7.78
CA GLU A 93 -0.76 28.31 6.33
C GLU A 93 -0.11 27.05 5.76
N VAL A 94 1.12 26.72 6.19
CA VAL A 94 1.78 25.46 5.81
C VAL A 94 0.94 24.26 6.23
N ALA A 95 0.39 24.26 7.45
CA ALA A 95 -0.49 23.20 7.93
C ALA A 95 -1.78 23.09 7.08
N ARG A 96 -2.39 24.23 6.71
CA ARG A 96 -3.58 24.28 5.85
C ARG A 96 -3.31 23.69 4.46
N VAL A 97 -2.22 24.10 3.83
CA VAL A 97 -1.80 23.60 2.51
C VAL A 97 -1.49 22.11 2.56
N HIS A 98 -0.83 21.65 3.62
CA HIS A 98 -0.56 20.23 3.82
C HIS A 98 -1.85 19.39 3.92
N ASP A 99 -2.83 19.83 4.71
CA ASP A 99 -4.13 19.16 4.84
C ASP A 99 -4.89 19.12 3.49
N GLU A 100 -4.91 20.24 2.76
CA GLU A 100 -5.53 20.33 1.45
C GLU A 100 -4.90 19.36 0.44
N ASN A 101 -3.57 19.29 0.40
CA ASN A 101 -2.83 18.35 -0.45
C ASN A 101 -3.11 16.90 -0.06
N TRP A 102 -3.16 16.59 1.23
CA TRP A 102 -3.45 15.24 1.72
C TRP A 102 -4.87 14.80 1.32
N ARG A 103 -5.86 15.67 1.46
CA ARG A 103 -7.24 15.41 1.01
C ARG A 103 -7.33 15.14 -0.49
N LYS A 104 -6.58 15.90 -1.29
CA LYS A 104 -6.48 15.68 -2.75
C LYS A 104 -5.88 14.32 -3.06
N TYR A 105 -4.80 13.93 -2.38
CA TYR A 105 -4.17 12.62 -2.53
C TYR A 105 -5.15 11.49 -2.16
N GLN A 106 -5.86 11.60 -1.03
CA GLN A 106 -6.87 10.62 -0.63
C GLN A 106 -7.98 10.46 -1.67
N SER A 107 -8.47 11.57 -2.23
CA SER A 107 -9.47 11.54 -3.30
C SER A 107 -8.96 10.84 -4.56
N GLN A 108 -7.70 11.05 -4.94
CA GLN A 108 -7.09 10.36 -6.07
C GLN A 108 -6.92 8.86 -5.83
N VAL A 109 -6.49 8.47 -4.61
CA VAL A 109 -6.36 7.07 -4.23
C VAL A 109 -7.71 6.36 -4.25
N GLU A 110 -8.76 6.97 -3.72
CA GLU A 110 -10.09 6.38 -3.72
C GLU A 110 -10.65 6.28 -5.15
N ALA A 111 -10.45 7.30 -5.99
CA ALA A 111 -10.80 7.23 -7.41
C ALA A 111 -10.06 6.10 -8.14
N ALA A 112 -8.76 5.91 -7.86
CA ALA A 112 -7.98 4.80 -8.41
C ALA A 112 -8.47 3.44 -7.89
N ARG A 113 -8.86 3.35 -6.61
CA ARG A 113 -9.43 2.13 -6.02
C ARG A 113 -10.77 1.76 -6.65
N VAL A 114 -11.67 2.73 -6.83
CA VAL A 114 -12.95 2.52 -7.51
C VAL A 114 -12.72 2.07 -8.95
N ASN A 115 -11.76 2.67 -9.65
CA ASN A 115 -11.41 2.27 -11.01
C ASN A 115 -10.79 0.86 -11.08
N ALA A 116 -9.95 0.49 -10.11
CA ALA A 116 -9.39 -0.86 -10.02
C ALA A 116 -10.47 -1.91 -9.73
N ASN A 117 -11.41 -1.62 -8.83
CA ASN A 117 -12.55 -2.49 -8.55
C ASN A 117 -13.57 -2.57 -9.70
N LYS A 118 -13.48 -1.67 -10.69
CA LYS A 118 -14.30 -1.72 -11.90
C LYS A 118 -13.84 -2.80 -12.88
N TRP A 119 -12.62 -3.33 -12.74
CA TRP A 119 -12.18 -4.51 -13.48
C TRP A 119 -12.92 -5.75 -12.96
N SER A 120 -14.02 -6.08 -13.63
CA SER A 120 -14.70 -7.35 -13.47
C SER A 120 -13.89 -8.44 -14.17
N TRP A 121 -13.87 -9.66 -13.64
CA TRP A 121 -13.35 -10.85 -14.36
C TRP A 121 -14.03 -11.04 -15.74
N GLY A 122 -15.15 -10.36 -16.00
CA GLY A 122 -15.78 -10.28 -17.32
C GLY A 122 -14.99 -9.47 -18.37
N ASP A 123 -14.15 -8.49 -17.96
CA ASP A 123 -13.45 -7.58 -18.89
C ASP A 123 -12.04 -8.07 -19.27
N LEU A 124 -11.40 -8.89 -18.42
CA LEU A 124 -10.19 -9.64 -18.81
C LEU A 124 -10.49 -10.74 -19.85
N GLY A 125 -11.78 -10.94 -20.14
CA GLY A 125 -12.30 -11.65 -21.29
C GLY A 125 -12.06 -13.16 -21.27
N PRO A 126 -12.96 -13.94 -21.89
CA PRO A 126 -12.69 -15.32 -22.27
C PRO A 126 -11.35 -15.47 -23.04
N GLY A 127 -10.89 -14.40 -23.69
CA GLY A 127 -9.65 -14.36 -24.47
C GLY A 127 -8.37 -14.72 -23.69
N LEU A 128 -8.23 -14.33 -22.42
CA LEU A 128 -7.04 -14.71 -21.65
C LEU A 128 -7.03 -16.22 -21.33
N PHE A 129 -8.20 -16.77 -21.00
CA PHE A 129 -8.37 -18.20 -20.74
C PHE A 129 -8.25 -19.04 -22.03
N VAL A 130 -8.78 -18.55 -23.15
CA VAL A 130 -8.64 -19.17 -24.46
C VAL A 130 -7.18 -19.13 -24.91
N GLY A 131 -6.47 -18.01 -24.71
CA GLY A 131 -5.06 -17.87 -25.07
C GLY A 131 -4.16 -18.81 -24.26
N ILE A 132 -4.32 -18.83 -22.93
CA ILE A 132 -3.57 -19.74 -22.05
C ILE A 132 -3.92 -21.20 -22.38
N GLY A 133 -5.20 -21.51 -22.59
CA GLY A 133 -5.66 -22.85 -22.96
C GLY A 133 -5.12 -23.31 -24.32
N TRP A 134 -5.08 -22.43 -25.31
CA TRP A 134 -4.54 -22.71 -26.64
C TRP A 134 -3.03 -22.97 -26.59
N CYS A 135 -2.25 -22.13 -25.89
CA CYS A 135 -0.81 -22.33 -25.73
C CYS A 135 -0.49 -23.66 -25.01
N TRP A 136 -1.32 -24.05 -24.03
CA TRP A 136 -1.18 -25.33 -23.34
C TRP A 136 -1.55 -26.51 -24.23
N TYR A 137 -2.64 -26.38 -25.00
CA TYR A 137 -3.10 -27.40 -25.95
C TYR A 137 -2.08 -27.65 -27.07
N ASP A 138 -1.53 -26.59 -27.65
CA ASP A 138 -0.54 -26.65 -28.73
C ASP A 138 0.77 -27.31 -28.26
N SER A 139 1.29 -26.87 -27.10
CA SER A 139 2.48 -27.47 -26.47
C SER A 139 2.30 -28.94 -26.06
N PHE A 140 1.05 -29.36 -25.83
CA PHE A 140 0.70 -30.72 -25.40
C PHE A 140 0.49 -31.66 -26.61
N LEU A 141 -0.13 -31.18 -27.69
CA LEU A 141 -0.29 -31.92 -28.94
C LEU A 141 1.05 -32.23 -29.61
N GLU A 142 2.03 -31.33 -29.53
CA GLU A 142 3.38 -31.57 -30.08
C GLU A 142 4.12 -32.72 -29.36
N ARG A 143 3.71 -33.10 -28.14
CA ARG A 143 4.45 -34.09 -27.32
C ARG A 143 3.79 -35.46 -27.24
N HIS A 144 2.50 -35.60 -27.56
CA HIS A 144 1.78 -36.87 -27.38
C HIS A 144 0.71 -37.11 -28.46
N GLU A 145 0.66 -38.32 -29.02
CA GLU A 145 -0.47 -38.81 -29.82
C GLU A 145 -1.69 -39.05 -28.90
N VAL A 146 -2.57 -38.05 -28.76
CA VAL A 146 -3.68 -38.10 -27.78
C VAL A 146 -4.99 -38.56 -28.44
N PRO A 147 -5.82 -39.38 -27.75
CA PRO A 147 -7.14 -39.78 -28.26
C PRO A 147 -8.11 -38.59 -28.38
N LEU A 148 -8.92 -38.59 -29.45
CA LEU A 148 -9.96 -37.61 -29.82
C LEU A 148 -10.95 -37.21 -28.68
N VAL A 149 -11.00 -37.99 -27.60
CA VAL A 149 -11.90 -37.78 -26.47
C VAL A 149 -11.42 -36.63 -25.57
N LEU A 150 -10.11 -36.46 -25.40
CA LEU A 150 -9.53 -35.38 -24.59
C LEU A 150 -9.71 -34.01 -25.27
N THR A 151 -9.61 -33.97 -26.61
CA THR A 151 -9.82 -32.74 -27.40
C THR A 151 -11.29 -32.29 -27.32
N CYS A 152 -12.24 -33.22 -27.39
CA CYS A 152 -13.67 -32.91 -27.24
C CYS A 152 -14.02 -32.38 -25.82
N GLY A 153 -13.39 -32.95 -24.78
CA GLY A 153 -13.60 -32.50 -23.39
C GLY A 153 -13.17 -31.05 -23.14
N VAL A 154 -12.02 -30.65 -23.71
CA VAL A 154 -11.52 -29.27 -23.62
C VAL A 154 -12.42 -28.30 -24.40
N ILE A 155 -12.86 -28.66 -25.60
CA ILE A 155 -13.75 -27.81 -26.42
C ILE A 155 -15.10 -27.61 -25.73
N VAL A 156 -15.74 -28.68 -25.23
CA VAL A 156 -17.03 -28.59 -24.53
C VAL A 156 -16.90 -27.82 -23.22
N GLY A 157 -15.81 -28.02 -22.46
CA GLY A 157 -15.54 -27.26 -21.24
C GLY A 157 -15.37 -25.76 -21.49
N THR A 158 -14.74 -25.40 -22.61
CA THR A 158 -14.51 -23.99 -23.01
C THR A 158 -15.82 -23.32 -23.45
N ILE A 159 -16.65 -24.02 -24.23
CA ILE A 159 -17.99 -23.55 -24.64
C ILE A 159 -18.91 -23.39 -23.41
N ALA A 160 -18.84 -24.33 -22.47
CA ALA A 160 -19.62 -24.27 -21.23
C ALA A 160 -19.24 -23.08 -20.34
N ALA A 161 -17.94 -22.80 -20.22
CA ALA A 161 -17.43 -21.62 -19.51
C ALA A 161 -17.84 -20.32 -20.21
N TYR A 162 -17.85 -20.29 -21.54
CA TYR A 162 -18.26 -19.13 -22.34
C TYR A 162 -19.75 -18.77 -22.15
N HIS A 163 -20.61 -19.77 -21.93
CA HIS A 163 -22.04 -19.58 -21.67
C HIS A 163 -22.39 -19.34 -20.18
N GLY A 164 -21.41 -19.15 -19.31
CA GLY A 164 -21.65 -18.80 -17.91
C GLY A 164 -22.18 -19.95 -17.04
N MET A 165 -21.97 -21.20 -17.43
CA MET A 165 -22.27 -22.34 -16.56
C MET A 165 -21.33 -22.35 -15.35
N SER A 166 -21.85 -22.76 -14.19
CA SER A 166 -21.12 -22.68 -12.92
C SER A 166 -19.78 -23.41 -12.98
N TYR A 167 -18.76 -22.87 -12.31
CA TYR A 167 -17.40 -23.44 -12.25
C TYR A 167 -17.36 -24.92 -11.85
N GLY A 168 -18.37 -25.40 -11.10
CA GLY A 168 -18.51 -26.81 -10.76
C GLY A 168 -18.71 -27.71 -11.97
N PHE A 169 -19.43 -27.24 -13.00
CA PHE A 169 -19.68 -28.02 -14.21
C PHE A 169 -18.41 -28.18 -15.06
N VAL A 170 -17.63 -27.10 -15.19
CA VAL A 170 -16.34 -27.12 -15.91
C VAL A 170 -15.35 -28.07 -15.22
N ALA A 171 -15.27 -28.04 -13.88
CA ALA A 171 -14.41 -28.94 -13.12
C ALA A 171 -14.78 -30.43 -13.33
N ILE A 172 -16.08 -30.75 -13.32
CA ILE A 172 -16.57 -32.12 -13.55
C ILE A 172 -16.23 -32.58 -14.97
N SER A 173 -16.38 -31.73 -15.99
CA SER A 173 -16.06 -32.09 -17.37
C SER A 173 -14.56 -32.36 -17.58
N VAL A 174 -13.68 -31.53 -16.99
CA VAL A 174 -12.22 -31.72 -17.11
C VAL A 174 -11.77 -33.00 -16.40
N VAL A 175 -12.24 -33.23 -15.17
CA VAL A 175 -11.89 -34.44 -14.40
C VAL A 175 -12.49 -35.69 -15.06
N GLY A 176 -13.74 -35.63 -15.53
CA GLY A 176 -14.40 -36.73 -16.24
C GLY A 176 -13.70 -37.08 -17.55
N GLY A 177 -13.29 -36.09 -18.34
CA GLY A 177 -12.53 -36.30 -19.58
C GLY A 177 -11.18 -36.95 -19.34
N ALA A 178 -10.44 -36.51 -18.31
CA ALA A 178 -9.16 -37.11 -17.93
C ALA A 178 -9.32 -38.58 -17.48
N PHE A 179 -10.36 -38.87 -16.69
CA PHE A 179 -10.66 -40.22 -16.22
C PHE A 179 -11.02 -41.17 -17.38
N LEU A 180 -11.90 -40.74 -18.28
CA LEU A 180 -12.26 -41.52 -19.47
C LEU A 180 -11.07 -41.74 -20.40
N GLY A 181 -10.20 -40.73 -20.55
CA GLY A 181 -8.95 -40.85 -21.29
C GLY A 181 -8.03 -41.94 -20.72
N LEU A 182 -7.79 -41.94 -19.41
CA LEU A 182 -6.99 -42.98 -18.73
C LEU A 182 -7.62 -44.36 -18.89
N LEU A 183 -8.95 -44.46 -18.70
CA LEU A 183 -9.67 -45.72 -18.85
C LEU A 183 -9.51 -46.29 -20.27
N SER A 184 -9.68 -45.45 -21.30
CA SER A 184 -9.54 -45.84 -22.69
C SER A 184 -8.12 -46.33 -23.03
N SER A 185 -7.09 -45.66 -22.51
CA SER A 185 -5.69 -46.05 -22.68
C SER A 185 -5.39 -47.40 -22.02
N ILE A 186 -5.93 -47.65 -20.83
CA ILE A 186 -5.74 -48.95 -20.14
C ILE A 186 -6.40 -50.07 -20.95
N ILE A 187 -7.63 -49.86 -21.41
CA ILE A 187 -8.37 -50.85 -22.21
C ILE A 187 -7.61 -51.21 -23.49
N LEU A 188 -7.08 -50.20 -24.21
CA LEU A 188 -6.33 -50.44 -25.44
C LEU A 188 -5.04 -51.24 -25.18
N LYS A 189 -4.31 -50.95 -24.10
CA LYS A 189 -3.09 -51.69 -23.72
C LYS A 189 -3.40 -53.14 -23.36
N VAL A 190 -4.48 -53.39 -22.61
CA VAL A 190 -4.93 -54.75 -22.29
C VAL A 190 -5.30 -55.51 -23.55
N PHE A 191 -6.02 -54.86 -24.47
CA PHE A 191 -6.41 -55.49 -25.73
C PHE A 191 -5.19 -55.86 -26.61
N LEU A 192 -4.22 -54.96 -26.75
CA LEU A 192 -2.97 -55.23 -27.47
C LEU A 192 -2.15 -56.35 -26.81
N PHE A 193 -2.13 -56.39 -25.48
CA PHE A 193 -1.48 -57.48 -24.74
C PHE A 193 -2.13 -58.85 -25.01
N LEU A 194 -3.46 -58.90 -25.05
CA LEU A 194 -4.19 -60.13 -25.38
C LEU A 194 -3.92 -60.60 -26.82
N ILE A 195 -3.83 -59.69 -27.78
CA ILE A 195 -3.44 -60.02 -29.16
C ILE A 195 -2.03 -60.61 -29.18
N TRP A 196 -1.07 -59.98 -28.50
CA TRP A 196 0.30 -60.46 -28.41
C TRP A 196 0.40 -61.83 -27.72
N LEU A 197 -0.38 -62.08 -26.67
CA LEU A 197 -0.46 -63.38 -26.02
C LEU A 197 -0.99 -64.45 -27.00
N GLY A 198 -2.02 -64.09 -27.78
CA GLY A 198 -2.61 -64.96 -28.80
C GLY A 198 -1.62 -65.34 -29.90
N THR A 199 -0.79 -64.39 -30.37
CA THR A 199 0.23 -64.68 -31.37
C THR A 199 1.33 -65.60 -30.83
N ILE A 200 1.74 -65.45 -29.57
CA ILE A 200 2.69 -66.37 -28.92
C ILE A 200 2.14 -67.78 -28.85
N VAL A 201 0.89 -67.94 -28.40
CA VAL A 201 0.24 -69.26 -28.30
C VAL A 201 0.14 -69.91 -29.69
N ALA A 202 -0.23 -69.14 -30.72
CA ALA A 202 -0.30 -69.63 -32.09
C ALA A 202 1.07 -70.12 -32.60
N VAL A 203 2.15 -69.39 -32.31
CA VAL A 203 3.52 -69.80 -32.66
C VAL A 203 3.93 -71.07 -31.92
N LEU A 204 3.65 -71.17 -30.62
CA LEU A 204 3.98 -72.36 -29.82
C LEU A 204 3.24 -73.61 -30.33
N VAL A 205 1.96 -73.47 -30.69
CA VAL A 205 1.16 -74.57 -31.28
C VAL A 205 1.76 -74.98 -32.64
N ALA A 206 2.11 -74.03 -33.49
CA ALA A 206 2.73 -74.31 -34.78
C ALA A 206 4.08 -75.04 -34.64
N VAL A 207 4.92 -74.61 -33.68
CA VAL A 207 6.20 -75.29 -33.37
C VAL A 207 5.96 -76.70 -32.86
N SER A 208 5.00 -76.90 -31.94
CA SER A 208 4.64 -78.22 -31.43
C SER A 208 4.19 -79.17 -32.54
N MET A 209 3.36 -78.69 -33.48
CA MET A 209 2.93 -79.47 -34.66
C MET A 209 4.06 -79.77 -35.65
N LEU A 210 5.07 -78.92 -35.74
CA LEU A 210 6.26 -79.16 -36.57
C LEU A 210 7.16 -80.23 -35.95
N LEU A 211 7.38 -80.16 -34.63
CA LEU A 211 8.18 -81.14 -33.90
C LEU A 211 7.53 -82.54 -33.95
N SER A 212 6.20 -82.64 -33.83
CA SER A 212 5.51 -83.94 -33.91
C SER A 212 5.53 -84.59 -35.30
N LYS A 213 5.93 -83.86 -36.35
CA LYS A 213 6.17 -84.43 -37.68
C LYS A 213 7.62 -84.85 -37.92
N LEU A 214 8.54 -84.40 -37.07
CA LEU A 214 9.98 -84.67 -37.19
C LEU A 214 10.45 -85.86 -36.35
N PHE A 215 9.68 -86.24 -35.32
CA PHE A 215 9.93 -87.39 -34.44
C PHE A 215 8.83 -88.44 -34.63
#